data_AF-A0A6G3X1U7-F1
#
_entry.id   AF-A0A6G3X1U7-F1
#
_cell.length_a   1.000
_cell.length_b   1.000
_cell.length_c   1.000
_cell.angle_alpha   90.00
_cell.angle_beta   90.00
_cell.angle_gamma   90.00
#
_symmetry.space_group_name_H-M   'P 1'
#
loop_
_entity.id
_entity.type
_entity.pdbx_description
1 polymer ?
#
loop_
_entity_poly.entity_id
_entity_poly.type
_entity_poly.pdbx_seq_one_letter_code
_entity_poly.pdbx_strand_id
1 'polypeptide(L)'
;SVGNLQQAVSNASEDITQASESLDEIDRELKKLDDTTDNADLSKAVDDLQAGVTGVRKSIEAGDATPDITPVTDAATEIGKVCSP
;
A
#
# COMPACT_ATOMS: atom_id res chain seq x y z
N SER A 1 8.81 0.35 -8.46
CA SER A 1 8.40 -0.87 -9.21
C SER A 1 7.55 -1.73 -8.30
N VAL A 2 6.79 -2.71 -8.83
CA VAL A 2 5.94 -3.60 -8.00
C VAL A 2 6.76 -4.29 -6.89
N GLY A 3 8.02 -4.66 -7.17
CA GLY A 3 8.91 -5.24 -6.15
C GLY A 3 9.24 -4.28 -4.99
N ASN A 4 9.50 -3.00 -5.28
CA ASN A 4 9.72 -2.00 -4.22
C ASN A 4 8.46 -1.80 -3.36
N LEU A 5 7.29 -1.80 -4.00
CA LEU A 5 6.01 -1.68 -3.32
C LEU A 5 5.77 -2.87 -2.37
N GLN A 6 6.05 -4.09 -2.84
CA GLN A 6 5.96 -5.30 -2.02
C GLN A 6 6.89 -5.23 -0.79
N GLN A 7 8.11 -4.74 -0.97
CA GLN A 7 9.06 -4.60 0.13
C GLN A 7 8.61 -3.54 1.14
N ALA A 8 8.10 -2.40 0.68
CA ALA A 8 7.63 -1.34 1.56
C ALA A 8 6.39 -1.76 2.39
N VAL A 9 5.46 -2.52 1.79
CA VAL A 9 4.31 -3.11 2.53
C VAL A 9 4.77 -4.10 3.60
N SER A 10 5.78 -4.92 3.31
CA SER A 10 6.38 -5.85 4.29
C SER A 10 6.96 -5.08 5.48
N ASN A 11 7.77 -4.05 5.21
CA ASN A 11 8.41 -3.24 6.25
C ASN A 11 7.37 -2.51 7.13
N ALA A 12 6.34 -1.93 6.52
CA ALA A 12 5.26 -1.26 7.25
C ALA A 12 4.48 -2.19 8.19
N SER A 13 4.42 -3.49 7.86
CA SER A 13 3.72 -4.51 8.65
C SER A 13 4.58 -5.06 9.79
N GLU A 14 5.90 -4.99 9.69
CA GLU A 14 6.84 -5.53 10.68
C GLU A 14 7.19 -4.54 11.81
N ASP A 15 7.29 -3.23 11.50
CA ASP A 15 7.63 -2.21 12.49
C ASP A 15 6.76 -0.95 12.35
N ILE A 16 5.77 -0.84 13.25
CA ILE A 16 4.84 0.30 13.28
C ILE A 16 5.51 1.62 13.60
N THR A 17 6.68 1.62 14.26
CA THR A 17 7.43 2.86 14.53
C THR A 17 8.09 3.41 13.26
N GLN A 18 8.34 2.54 12.27
CA GLN A 18 8.81 2.88 10.93
C GLN A 18 7.67 2.90 9.89
N ALA A 19 6.43 2.61 10.30
CA ALA A 19 5.30 2.55 9.39
C ALA A 19 5.07 3.89 8.71
N SER A 20 5.23 5.04 9.38
CA SER A 20 5.01 6.34 8.71
C SER A 20 5.94 6.57 7.51
N GLU A 21 7.24 6.31 7.63
CA GLU A 21 8.18 6.44 6.51
C GLU A 21 7.91 5.38 5.42
N SER A 22 7.61 4.15 5.83
CA SER A 22 7.27 3.07 4.90
C SER A 22 5.98 3.37 4.13
N LEU A 23 4.96 3.92 4.78
CA LEU A 23 3.69 4.35 4.18
C LEU A 23 3.91 5.55 3.23
N ASP A 24 4.87 6.42 3.50
CA ASP A 24 5.25 7.52 2.58
C ASP A 24 5.99 7.01 1.34
N GLU A 25 6.80 5.96 1.48
CA GLU A 25 7.44 5.28 0.36
C GLU A 25 6.41 4.52 -0.48
N ILE A 26 5.48 3.80 0.16
CA ILE A 26 4.35 3.14 -0.50
C ILE A 26 3.55 4.15 -1.32
N ASP A 27 3.13 5.27 -0.73
CA ASP A 27 2.33 6.29 -1.42
C ASP A 27 3.03 6.83 -2.68
N ARG A 28 4.35 7.06 -2.59
CA ARG A 28 5.17 7.48 -3.74
C ARG A 28 5.26 6.42 -4.82
N GLU A 29 5.44 5.16 -4.46
CA GLU A 29 5.51 4.07 -5.44
C GLU A 29 4.15 3.78 -6.08
N LEU A 30 3.04 3.90 -5.34
CA LEU A 30 1.68 3.78 -5.87
C LEU A 30 1.38 4.86 -6.89
N LYS A 31 1.69 6.12 -6.57
CA LYS A 31 1.48 7.24 -7.49
C LYS A 31 2.25 7.05 -8.81
N LYS A 32 3.51 6.62 -8.72
CA LYS A 32 4.31 6.29 -9.93
C LYS A 32 3.71 5.14 -10.72
N LEU A 33 3.17 4.13 -10.03
CA LEU A 33 2.58 2.97 -10.70
C LEU A 33 1.29 3.36 -11.43
N ASP A 34 0.43 4.16 -10.80
CA ASP A 34 -0.80 4.69 -11.44
C ASP A 34 -0.46 5.59 -12.65
N ASP A 35 0.53 6.49 -12.50
CA ASP A 35 0.98 7.37 -13.58
C ASP A 35 1.56 6.62 -14.81
N THR A 36 1.92 5.34 -14.67
CA THR A 36 2.59 4.55 -15.72
C THR A 36 1.79 3.37 -16.27
N THR A 37 0.65 3.05 -15.67
CA THR A 37 -0.19 1.92 -16.09
C THR A 37 -1.38 2.38 -16.92
N ASP A 38 -1.66 1.65 -18.01
CA ASP A 38 -2.90 1.81 -18.78
C ASP A 38 -3.95 0.73 -18.44
N ASN A 39 -3.64 -0.17 -17.49
CA ASN A 39 -4.53 -1.26 -17.08
C ASN A 39 -5.51 -0.77 -15.99
N ALA A 40 -6.80 -0.70 -16.33
CA ALA A 40 -7.85 -0.24 -15.43
C ALA A 40 -7.98 -1.07 -14.15
N ASP A 41 -7.77 -2.39 -14.22
CA ASP A 41 -7.82 -3.25 -13.03
C ASP A 41 -6.61 -2.98 -12.13
N LEU A 42 -5.44 -2.68 -12.73
CA LEU A 42 -4.25 -2.31 -11.98
C LEU A 42 -4.42 -0.94 -11.31
N SER A 43 -4.90 0.07 -12.04
CA SER A 43 -5.20 1.40 -11.46
C SER A 43 -6.18 1.28 -10.29
N LYS A 44 -7.24 0.49 -10.44
CA LYS A 44 -8.19 0.27 -9.34
C LYS A 44 -7.54 -0.39 -8.12
N ALA A 45 -6.71 -1.40 -8.33
CA ALA A 45 -6.01 -2.06 -7.22
C ALA A 45 -5.00 -1.12 -6.53
N VAL A 46 -4.39 -0.20 -7.29
CA VAL A 46 -3.52 0.86 -6.76
C VAL A 46 -4.31 1.88 -5.94
N ASP A 47 -5.47 2.33 -6.42
CA ASP A 47 -6.38 3.22 -5.69
C ASP A 47 -6.83 2.60 -4.35
N ASP A 48 -7.24 1.33 -4.39
CA ASP A 48 -7.66 0.59 -3.19
C ASP A 48 -6.51 0.47 -2.17
N LEU A 49 -5.28 0.23 -2.65
CA LEU A 49 -4.09 0.17 -1.79
C LEU A 49 -3.76 1.54 -1.19
N GLN A 50 -3.90 2.62 -1.97
CA GLN A 50 -3.66 3.98 -1.50
C GLN A 50 -4.69 4.40 -0.43
N ALA A 51 -5.95 4.01 -0.62
CA ALA A 51 -7.00 4.20 0.38
C ALA A 51 -6.71 3.43 1.67
N GLY A 52 -6.27 2.16 1.58
CA GLY A 52 -5.87 1.35 2.72
C GLY A 52 -4.71 1.96 3.51
N VAL A 53 -3.63 2.36 2.81
CA VAL A 53 -2.45 3.03 3.38
C VAL A 53 -2.83 4.31 4.11
N THR A 54 -3.71 5.12 3.51
CA THR A 54 -4.23 6.34 4.13
C THR A 54 -5.04 6.05 5.39
N GLY A 55 -5.83 4.97 5.39
CA GLY A 55 -6.57 4.51 6.56
C GLY A 55 -5.64 4.12 7.71
N VAL A 56 -4.63 3.30 7.45
CA VAL A 56 -3.64 2.88 8.44
C VAL A 56 -2.90 4.10 9.02
N ARG A 57 -2.44 5.03 8.17
CA ARG A 57 -1.76 6.25 8.63
C ARG A 57 -2.65 7.06 9.59
N LYS A 58 -3.92 7.25 9.25
CA LYS A 58 -4.88 7.97 10.12
C LYS A 58 -5.10 7.27 11.46
N SER A 59 -5.16 5.94 11.49
CA SER A 59 -5.29 5.17 12.73
C SER A 59 -4.06 5.34 13.62
N ILE A 60 -2.85 5.28 13.05
CA ILE A 60 -1.59 5.54 13.76
C ILE A 60 -1.58 6.97 14.33
N GLU A 61 -1.92 7.98 13.52
CA GLU A 61 -2.01 9.39 13.94
C GLU A 61 -3.05 9.61 15.06
N ALA A 62 -4.11 8.79 15.09
CA ALA A 62 -5.12 8.80 16.15
C ALA A 62 -4.68 8.05 17.42
N GLY A 63 -3.48 7.46 17.45
CA GLY A 63 -2.94 6.74 18.59
C GLY A 63 -3.35 5.27 18.68
N ASP A 64 -3.86 4.69 17.59
CA ASP A 64 -4.12 3.26 17.51
C ASP A 64 -2.77 2.50 17.43
N ALA A 65 -2.52 1.65 18.42
CA ALA A 65 -1.32 0.81 18.47
C ALA A 65 -1.44 -0.44 17.59
N THR A 66 -2.65 -0.77 17.12
CA THR A 66 -2.96 -1.95 16.31
C THR A 66 -3.92 -1.58 15.17
N PRO A 67 -3.53 -0.67 14.26
CA PRO A 67 -4.36 -0.29 13.13
C PRO A 67 -4.73 -1.50 12.28
N ASP A 68 -5.96 -1.51 11.77
CA ASP A 68 -6.41 -2.53 10.82
C ASP A 68 -5.67 -2.37 9.48
N ILE A 69 -4.83 -3.36 9.14
CA ILE A 69 -4.05 -3.42 7.90
C ILE A 69 -4.67 -4.34 6.85
N THR A 70 -5.84 -4.94 7.11
CA THR A 70 -6.53 -5.81 6.14
C THR A 70 -6.74 -5.11 4.79
N PRO A 71 -7.20 -3.84 4.72
CA PRO A 71 -7.37 -3.15 3.44
C PRO A 71 -6.06 -3.03 2.62
N VAL A 72 -4.92 -2.86 3.29
CA VAL A 72 -3.59 -2.80 2.63
C VAL A 72 -3.23 -4.17 2.07
N THR A 73 -3.45 -5.22 2.85
CA THR A 73 -3.08 -6.59 2.46
C THR A 73 -3.96 -7.12 1.31
N ASP A 74 -5.25 -6.82 1.35
CA ASP A 74 -6.21 -7.20 0.31
C ASP A 74 -5.85 -6.53 -1.03
N ALA A 75 -5.60 -5.22 -1.02
CA ALA A 75 -5.24 -4.50 -2.23
C ALA A 75 -3.86 -4.92 -2.79
N ALA A 76 -2.87 -5.17 -1.92
CA ALA A 76 -1.58 -5.73 -2.34
C ALA A 76 -1.73 -7.12 -3.00
N THR A 77 -2.67 -7.94 -2.51
CA THR A 77 -3.02 -9.23 -3.10
C THR A 77 -3.64 -9.06 -4.49
N GLU A 78 -4.56 -8.11 -4.66
CA GLU A 78 -5.15 -7.80 -5.98
C GLU A 78 -4.11 -7.29 -6.99
N ILE A 79 -3.20 -6.40 -6.59
CA ILE A 79 -2.07 -5.98 -7.44
C ILE A 79 -1.24 -7.20 -7.87
N GLY A 80 -0.94 -8.10 -6.92
CA GLY A 80 -0.23 -9.34 -7.21
C GLY A 80 -0.94 -10.21 -8.25
N LYS A 81 -2.27 -10.34 -8.16
CA LYS A 81 -3.10 -11.08 -9.13
C LYS A 81 -3.08 -10.44 -10.51
N VAL A 82 -3.21 -9.11 -10.58
CA VAL A 82 -3.21 -8.38 -11.87
C VAL A 82 -1.83 -8.44 -12.55
N CYS A 83 -0.75 -8.44 -11.76
CA CYS A 83 0.62 -8.46 -12.28
C CYS A 83 1.18 -9.88 -12.51
N SER A 84 0.46 -10.94 -12.13
CA SER A 84 0.87 -12.34 -12.35
C SER A 84 0.08 -12.94 -13.52
N PRO A 85 0.71 -13.22 -14.68
CA PRO A 85 0.07 -13.91 -15.81
C PRO A 85 -0.29 -15.38 -15.51
#